data_AF-A0A916SSG9-F1
#
_entry.id   AF-A0A916SSG9-F1
#
_cell.length_a   1.000
_cell.length_b   1.000
_cell.length_c   1.000
_cell.angle_alpha   90.00
_cell.angle_beta   90.00
_cell.angle_gamma   90.00
#
_symmetry.space_group_name_H-M   'P 1'
#
loop_
_entity.id
_entity.type
_entity.pdbx_description
1 polymer ?
#
loop_
_entity_poly.entity_id
_entity_poly.type
_entity_poly.pdbx_seq_one_letter_code
_entity_poly.pdbx_strand_id
1 'polypeptide(L)' 'MHNPAEALIDALGGTTAVSRLTDAPLSTVHSWRKNGIPRSRLSHLRLAVKVAKVDVDFDRLAVGVTPEAARAA' A
#
# COMPACT_ATOMS: atom_id res chain seq x y z
N MET A 1 -10.20 10.92 -8.71
CA MET A 1 -8.96 11.34 -8.05
C MET A 1 -8.02 10.14 -8.08
N HIS A 2 -6.81 10.28 -8.62
CA HIS A 2 -5.85 9.18 -8.70
C HIS A 2 -5.23 9.00 -7.31
N ASN A 3 -5.57 7.91 -6.61
CA ASN A 3 -5.04 7.64 -5.28
C ASN A 3 -3.63 7.03 -5.43
N PRO A 4 -2.57 7.62 -4.85
CA PRO A 4 -1.23 7.03 -4.86
C PRO A 4 -1.20 5.59 -4.35
N ALA A 5 -2.07 5.24 -3.40
CA ALA A 5 -2.21 3.86 -2.92
C ALA A 5 -2.71 2.90 -4.01
N GLU A 6 -3.61 3.34 -4.89
CA GLU A 6 -4.11 2.52 -5.99
C GLU A 6 -2.99 2.21 -6.98
N ALA A 7 -2.26 3.24 -7.42
CA ALA A 7 -1.12 3.11 -8.33
C ALA A 7 -0.02 2.20 -7.75
N LEU A 8 0.30 2.36 -6.45
CA LEU A 8 1.26 1.50 -5.77
C LEU A 8 0.77 0.04 -5.71
N ILE A 9 -0.50 -0.19 -5.37
CA ILE A 9 -1.04 -1.56 -5.31
C ILE A 9 -1.03 -2.20 -6.71
N ASP A 10 -1.35 -1.46 -7.76
CA ASP A 10 -1.30 -1.98 -9.13
C ASP A 10 0.12 -2.29 -9.59
N ALA A 11 1.09 -1.41 -9.27
CA ALA A 11 2.51 -1.65 -9.55
C ALA A 11 3.06 -2.88 -8.83
N LEU A 12 2.48 -3.23 -7.68
CA LEU A 12 2.81 -4.44 -6.91
C LEU A 12 2.07 -5.70 -7.37
N GLY A 13 1.35 -5.65 -8.50
CA GLY A 13 0.61 -6.78 -9.06
C GLY A 13 -0.84 -6.91 -8.59
N GLY A 14 -1.40 -5.83 -8.01
CA GLY A 14 -2.79 -5.73 -7.62
C GLY A 14 -3.10 -6.20 -6.19
N THR A 15 -4.38 -6.11 -5.82
CA THR A 15 -4.86 -6.35 -4.44
C THR A 15 -4.48 -7.73 -3.91
N THR A 16 -4.60 -8.77 -4.74
CA THR A 16 -4.29 -10.15 -4.32
C THR A 16 -2.81 -10.37 -4.09
N ALA A 17 -1.95 -9.79 -4.95
CA ALA A 17 -0.50 -9.88 -4.78
C ALA A 17 -0.06 -9.18 -3.48
N VAL A 18 -0.56 -7.96 -3.24
CA VAL A 18 -0.28 -7.20 -2.03
C VAL A 18 -0.81 -7.87 -0.76
N SER A 19 -1.99 -8.49 -0.83
CA SER A 19 -2.55 -9.27 0.28
C SER A 19 -1.63 -10.42 0.67
N ARG A 20 -1.17 -11.21 -0.30
CA ARG A 20 -0.21 -12.30 -0.07
C ARG A 20 1.15 -11.80 0.42
N LEU A 21 1.62 -10.68 -0.11
CA LEU A 21 2.92 -10.09 0.24
C LEU A 21 2.96 -9.58 1.70
N THR A 22 1.83 -9.09 2.22
CA THR A 22 1.76 -8.42 3.53
C THR A 22 1.02 -9.22 4.60
N ASP A 23 0.50 -10.39 4.22
CA ASP A 23 -0.40 -11.23 5.02
C ASP A 23 -1.59 -10.44 5.60
N ALA A 24 -2.18 -9.58 4.76
CA ALA A 24 -3.36 -8.79 5.12
C ALA A 24 -4.59 -9.30 4.36
N PRO A 25 -5.81 -9.23 4.93
CA PRO A 25 -7.03 -9.59 4.23
C PRO A 25 -7.22 -8.79 2.92
N LEU A 26 -7.79 -9.43 1.89
CA LEU A 26 -8.11 -8.77 0.61
C LEU A 26 -8.97 -7.51 0.80
N SER A 27 -9.93 -7.55 1.72
CA SER A 27 -10.79 -6.42 2.05
C SER A 27 -10.00 -5.25 2.64
N THR A 28 -8.98 -5.53 3.47
CA THR A 28 -8.07 -4.53 4.02
C THR A 28 -7.27 -3.85 2.91
N VAL A 29 -6.68 -4.62 1.99
CA VAL A 29 -5.92 -4.05 0.86
C VAL A 29 -6.84 -3.27 -0.09
N HIS A 30 -8.05 -3.77 -0.36
CA HIS A 30 -9.04 -3.05 -1.14
C HIS A 30 -9.43 -1.72 -0.48
N SER A 31 -9.54 -1.67 0.85
CA SER A 31 -9.83 -0.43 1.58
C SER A 31 -8.71 0.60 1.42
N TRP A 32 -7.45 0.18 1.28
CA TRP A 32 -6.32 1.09 1.07
C TRP A 32 -6.40 1.83 -0.26
N ARG A 33 -6.98 1.21 -1.30
CA ARG A 33 -7.22 1.89 -2.58
C ARG A 33 -8.15 3.10 -2.44
N LYS A 34 -9.01 3.11 -1.43
CA LYS A 34 -9.96 4.21 -1.17
C LYS A 34 -9.46 5.16 -0.09
N ASN A 35 -8.88 4.61 0.97
CA ASN A 35 -8.56 5.33 2.21
C ASN A 35 -7.08 5.68 2.36
N GLY A 36 -6.22 5.17 1.46
CA GLY A 36 -4.78 5.25 1.59
C GLY A 36 -4.18 4.08 2.37
N ILE A 37 -2.86 3.89 2.22
CA ILE A 37 -2.11 2.86 2.94
C ILE A 37 -1.57 3.46 4.25
N PRO A 38 -1.87 2.86 5.41
CA PRO A 38 -1.32 3.30 6.69
C PRO A 38 0.22 3.30 6.67
N ARG A 39 0.85 4.26 7.35
CA ARG A 39 2.31 4.40 7.38
C ARG A 39 3.03 3.13 7.83
N SER A 40 2.51 2.44 8.84
CA SER A 40 3.05 1.15 9.32
C SER A 40 3.02 0.07 8.25
N ARG A 41 1.93 -0.03 7.49
CA ARG A 41 1.78 -0.97 6.37
C ARG A 41 2.67 -0.61 5.20
N LEU A 42 2.89 0.69 4.96
CA LEU A 42 3.81 1.16 3.94
C LEU A 42 5.27 0.82 4.28
N SER A 43 5.69 0.97 5.54
CA SER A 43 7.00 0.48 6.00
C SER A 43 7.14 -1.03 5.85
N HIS A 44 6.10 -1.80 6.18
CA HIS A 44 6.10 -3.25 5.97
C HIS A 44 6.22 -3.59 4.47
N LEU A 45 5.45 -2.92 3.59
CA LEU A 45 5.54 -3.11 2.14
C LEU A 45 6.96 -2.87 1.60
N ARG A 46 7.64 -1.80 2.05
CA ARG A 46 9.03 -1.53 1.68
C ARG A 46 10.01 -2.65 2.08
N LEU A 47 9.76 -3.31 3.20
CA LEU A 47 10.56 -4.47 3.60
C LEU A 47 10.20 -5.70 2.75
N ALA A 48 8.91 -5.97 2.57
CA ALA A 48 8.42 -7.14 1.85
C ALA A 48 8.85 -7.13 0.37
N VAL A 49 8.78 -5.98 -0.31
CA VAL A 49 9.23 -5.86 -1.70
C VAL A 49 10.75 -6.04 -1.85
N LYS A 50 11.54 -5.56 -0.88
CA LYS A 50 12.99 -5.75 -0.85
C LYS A 50 13.34 -7.23 -0.70
N VAL A 51 12.61 -7.95 0.18
CA VAL A 51 12.77 -9.40 0.37
C VAL A 51 12.35 -10.16 -0.88
N ALA A 52 11.22 -9.78 -1.49
CA ALA A 52 10.70 -10.38 -2.71
C ALA A 52 11.45 -9.97 -3.99
N LYS A 53 12.44 -9.06 -3.88
CA LYS A 53 13.19 -8.48 -5.01
C LYS A 53 12.28 -7.90 -6.11
N VAL A 54 11.17 -7.31 -5.70
CA VAL A 54 10.26 -6.60 -6.58
C VAL A 54 10.80 -5.18 -6.76
N ASP A 55 11.08 -4.79 -8.00
CA ASP A 55 11.49 -3.44 -8.34
C ASP A 55 10.26 -2.54 -8.45
N VAL A 56 10.12 -1.61 -7.49
CA VAL A 56 9.05 -0.61 -7.46
C VAL A 56 9.65 0.69 -6.95
N ASP A 57 9.39 1.77 -7.67
CA ASP A 57 9.78 3.12 -7.28
C ASP A 57 8.76 3.70 -6.30
N PHE A 58 8.97 3.43 -5.01
CA PHE A 58 8.14 3.96 -3.92
C PHE A 58 8.19 5.48 -3.84
N ASP A 59 9.30 6.12 -4.18
CA ASP A 59 9.43 7.57 -4.02
C ASP A 59 8.69 8.31 -5.14
N ARG A 60 8.59 7.71 -6.34
CA ARG A 60 7.72 8.18 -7.41
C ARG A 60 6.24 7.89 -7.18
N LEU A 61 5.92 6.70 -6.66
CA LEU A 61 4.53 6.24 -6.56
C LEU A 61 3.84 6.55 -5.24
N ALA A 62 4.60 6.74 -4.16
CA ALA A 62 4.09 6.85 -2.79
C ALA A 62 4.43 8.19 -2.12
N VAL A 63 4.33 9.29 -2.87
CA VAL A 63 4.42 10.63 -2.27
C VAL A 63 3.13 10.93 -1.51
N GLY A 64 3.24 11.13 -0.20
CA GLY A 64 2.14 11.69 0.62
C GLY A 64 1.32 10.67 1.39
N VAL A 65 1.82 10.33 2.58
CA VAL A 65 1.01 9.91 3.73
C VAL A 65 -0.16 10.88 3.90
N THR A 66 -1.42 10.43 3.81
CA THR A 66 -2.60 11.24 4.17
C THR A 66 -3.80 10.38 4.54
N PRO A 67 -4.76 10.91 5.34
CA PRO A 67 -4.63 11.48 6.67
C PRO A 67 -4.82 10.36 7.71
N GLU A 68 -3.78 10.15 8.51
CA GLU A 68 -3.72 9.30 9.71
C GLU A 68 -5.05 9.25 10.46
N ALA A 69 -5.61 8.08 10.76
CA ALA A 69 -6.48 7.90 11.93
C ALA A 69 -7.63 8.94 12.15
N ALA A 70 -8.02 9.74 11.15
CA ALA A 70 -8.82 10.96 11.34
C ALA A 70 -10.32 10.68 11.51
N ARG A 71 -10.68 9.47 11.92
CA ARG A 71 -12.03 9.09 12.36
C ARG A 71 -12.02 8.23 13.62
N ALA A 72 -10.93 8.25 14.40
CA ALA A 72 -10.88 7.69 15.75
C ALA A 72 -10.70 8.82 16.79
N ALA A 73 -11.71 9.71 16.86
CA ALA A 73 -12.09 10.52 18.01
C ALA A 73 -13.54 11.00 17.78
#